data_AF-X0XNJ4-F1
#
_entry.id   AF-X0XNJ4-F1
#
_cell.length_a   1.000
_cell.length_b   1.000
_cell.length_c   1.000
_cell.angle_alpha   90.00
_cell.angle_beta   90.00
_cell.angle_gamma   90.00
#
_symmetry.space_group_name_H-M   'P 1'
#
loop_
_entity.id
_entity.type
_entity.pdbx_description
1 polymer ?
#
loop_
_entity_poly.entity_id
_entity_poly.type
_entity_poly.pdbx_seq_one_letter_code
_entity_poly.pdbx_strand_id
1 'polypeptide(L)' 'MSHITAKDRLIVALDMPTLEEAGRLVATLDRSVTFYKVGLELLFSGGLELAHALKANGKHVFLDMKLLDIGNTVERA' A
#
# COMPACT_ATOMS: atom_id res chain seq x y z
N MET A 1 24.86 -10.86 -2.08
CA MET A 1 23.56 -10.33 -1.63
C MET A 1 23.45 -8.90 -2.14
N SER A 2 22.36 -8.54 -2.81
CA SER A 2 22.14 -7.16 -3.25
C SER A 2 22.00 -6.23 -2.05
N HIS A 3 22.67 -5.08 -2.07
CA HIS A 3 22.58 -4.09 -1.00
C HIS A 3 21.24 -3.35 -1.08
N ILE A 4 20.27 -3.76 -0.25
CA ILE A 4 18.96 -3.10 -0.14
C ILE A 4 19.08 -1.91 0.82
N THR A 5 18.67 -0.71 0.41
CA THR A 5 18.74 0.50 1.25
C THR A 5 17.63 0.52 2.30
N ALA A 6 17.78 1.29 3.38
CA ALA A 6 16.78 1.32 4.46
C ALA A 6 15.37 1.72 3.98
N LYS A 7 15.27 2.71 3.07
CA LYS A 7 14.01 3.16 2.48
C LYS A 7 13.26 2.08 1.69
N ASP A 8 13.98 1.08 1.20
CA ASP A 8 13.43 -0.04 0.40
C ASP A 8 13.18 -1.29 1.26
N ARG A 9 13.57 -1.27 2.55
CA ARG A 9 13.30 -2.34 3.52
C ARG A 9 12.05 -2.10 4.35
N LEU A 10 11.63 -0.84 4.50
CA LEU A 10 10.47 -0.47 5.30
C LEU A 10 9.20 -0.49 4.43
N ILE A 11 8.18 -1.20 4.91
CA ILE A 11 6.82 -1.13 4.38
C ILE A 11 5.98 -0.34 5.39
N VAL A 12 5.42 0.78 4.97
CA VAL A 12 4.55 1.60 5.83
C VAL A 12 3.09 1.21 5.62
N ALA A 13 2.40 0.90 6.72
CA ALA A 13 0.99 0.55 6.71
C ALA A 13 0.10 1.81 6.67
N LEU A 14 -0.76 1.89 5.64
CA LEU A 14 -1.84 2.87 5.53
C LEU A 14 -3.13 2.24 6.06
N ASP A 15 -3.16 1.98 7.37
CA ASP A 15 -4.29 1.37 8.08
C ASP A 15 -5.07 2.47 8.83
N MET A 16 -5.83 3.26 8.07
CA MET A 16 -6.62 4.38 8.56
C MET A 16 -7.91 4.54 7.74
N PRO A 17 -8.96 5.17 8.28
CA PRO A 17 -10.29 5.14 7.67
C PRO A 17 -10.44 6.02 6.42
N THR A 18 -9.56 7.02 6.21
CA THR A 18 -9.75 8.02 5.15
C THR A 18 -8.56 8.18 4.22
N LEU A 19 -8.84 8.47 2.95
CA LEU A 19 -7.83 8.82 1.94
C LEU A 19 -7.03 10.07 2.30
N GLU A 20 -7.66 11.01 3.01
CA GLU A 20 -7.01 12.26 3.41
C GLU A 20 -5.90 12.01 4.44
N GLU A 21 -6.18 11.18 5.45
CA GLU A 21 -5.18 10.75 6.45
C GLU A 21 -4.01 10.01 5.78
N ALA A 22 -4.32 9.07 4.89
CA ALA A 22 -3.32 8.31 4.16
C ALA A 22 -2.46 9.21 3.27
N GLY A 23 -3.09 10.16 2.57
CA GLY A 23 -2.41 11.15 1.74
C GLY A 23 -1.47 12.04 2.54
N ARG A 24 -1.89 12.51 3.72
CA ARG A 24 -1.03 13.29 4.63
C ARG A 24 0.21 12.51 5.07
N LEU A 25 0.05 11.24 5.45
CA LEU A 25 1.18 10.39 5.85
C LEU A 25 2.15 10.16 4.68
N VAL A 26 1.64 9.84 3.49
CA VAL A 26 2.45 9.65 2.29
C VAL A 26 3.22 10.94 1.95
N ALA A 27 2.56 12.10 2.00
CA ALA A 27 3.21 13.39 1.76
C ALA A 27 4.27 13.71 2.82
N THR A 28 4.03 13.36 4.09
CA THR A 28 4.99 13.57 5.19
C THR A 28 6.24 12.73 5.02
N LEU A 29 6.09 11.49 4.56
CA LEU A 29 7.22 10.57 4.35
C LEU A 29 7.96 10.81 3.04
N ASP A 30 7.29 11.39 2.04
CA ASP A 30 7.84 11.82 0.75
C ASP A 30 8.84 10.81 0.16
N ARG A 31 10.13 11.16 0.10
CA ARG A 31 11.21 10.34 -0.49
C ARG A 31 11.86 9.36 0.49
N SER A 32 11.50 9.42 1.77
CA SER A 32 12.06 8.55 2.82
C SER A 32 11.56 7.11 2.75
N VAL A 33 10.39 6.90 2.13
CA VAL A 33 9.76 5.58 1.99
C VAL A 33 9.34 5.33 0.55
N THR A 34 9.62 4.12 0.07
CA THR A 34 9.26 3.68 -1.28
C THR A 34 8.17 2.62 -1.29
N PHE A 35 7.82 1.99 -0.16
CA PHE A 35 6.86 0.88 -0.10
C PHE A 35 5.74 1.13 0.91
N TYR A 36 4.49 1.06 0.45
CA TYR A 36 3.29 1.20 1.25
C TYR A 36 2.40 -0.05 1.19
N LYS A 37 1.77 -0.38 2.31
CA LYS A 37 0.71 -1.37 2.43
C LYS A 37 -0.63 -0.65 2.55
N VAL A 38 -1.59 -0.98 1.69
CA VAL A 38 -2.96 -0.46 1.76
C VAL A 38 -3.82 -1.48 2.51
N GLY A 39 -4.29 -1.10 3.69
CA GLY A 39 -5.11 -1.98 4.56
C GLY A 39 -6.57 -2.07 4.13
N LEU A 40 -7.29 -3.02 4.74
CA LEU A 40 -8.71 -3.30 4.46
C LEU A 40 -9.62 -2.09 4.63
N GLU A 41 -9.47 -1.32 5.73
CA GLU A 41 -10.28 -0.13 5.98
C GLU A 41 -10.19 0.85 4.82
N LEU A 42 -8.97 1.11 4.34
CA LEU A 42 -8.74 2.03 3.25
C LEU A 42 -9.21 1.46 1.92
N LEU A 43 -9.04 0.15 1.68
CA LEU A 43 -9.55 -0.53 0.47
C LEU A 43 -11.05 -0.33 0.29
N PHE A 44 -11.84 -0.40 1.35
CA PHE A 44 -13.29 -0.14 1.30
C PHE A 44 -13.66 1.35 1.15
N SER A 45 -12.70 2.25 1.35
CA SER A 45 -12.87 3.72 1.30
C SER A 45 -12.16 4.37 0.09
N GLY A 46 -11.94 3.64 -1.00
CA GLY A 46 -11.28 4.14 -2.22
C GLY A 46 -9.75 3.94 -2.25
N GLY A 47 -9.24 3.02 -1.44
CA GLY A 47 -7.81 2.72 -1.32
C GLY A 47 -7.19 2.14 -2.60
N LEU A 48 -8.01 1.63 -3.53
CA LEU A 48 -7.55 1.16 -4.84
C LEU A 48 -7.09 2.33 -5.73
N GLU A 49 -7.82 3.44 -5.73
CA GLU A 49 -7.44 4.66 -6.44
C GLU A 49 -6.14 5.24 -5.87
N LEU A 50 -6.00 5.23 -4.54
CA LEU A 50 -4.74 5.62 -3.89
C LEU A 50 -3.59 4.70 -4.28
N ALA A 51 -3.81 3.38 -4.30
CA ALA A 51 -2.81 2.41 -4.74
C ALA A 51 -2.33 2.70 -6.17
N HIS A 52 -3.25 3.00 -7.09
CA HIS A 52 -2.91 3.42 -8.45
C HIS A 52 -2.08 4.71 -8.46
N ALA A 53 -2.47 5.72 -7.69
CA ALA A 53 -1.73 6.98 -7.59
C ALA A 53 -0.32 6.78 -7.03
N LEU A 54 -0.16 5.98 -5.97
CA LEU A 54 1.15 5.62 -5.40
C LEU A 54 2.03 4.91 -6.43
N LYS A 55 1.47 3.95 -7.17
CA LYS A 55 2.19 3.22 -8.21
C LYS A 55 2.64 4.14 -9.35
N ALA A 56 1.78 5.05 -9.79
CA ALA A 56 2.10 6.05 -10.80
C ALA A 56 3.24 6.99 -10.35
N ASN A 57 3.37 7.25 -9.04
CA ASN A 57 4.45 8.02 -8.44
C ASN A 57 5.71 7.18 -8.11
N GLY A 58 5.85 5.99 -8.68
CA GLY A 58 7.04 5.15 -8.53
C GLY A 58 7.17 4.48 -7.16
N LYS A 59 6.09 4.38 -6.39
CA LYS A 59 6.07 3.65 -5.12
C LYS A 59 5.73 2.16 -5.36
N HIS A 60 6.23 1.31 -4.47
CA HIS A 60 5.80 -0.06 -4.31
C HIS A 60 4.51 -0.10 -3.47
N VAL A 61 3.58 -0.96 -3.85
CA VAL A 61 2.28 -1.07 -3.19
C VAL A 61 1.98 -2.54 -2.90
N PHE A 62 1.58 -2.81 -1.67
CA PHE A 62 1.05 -4.10 -1.22
C PHE A 62 -0.42 -3.90 -0.86
N LEU A 63 -1.32 -4.54 -1.60
CA LEU A 63 -2.74 -4.57 -1.28
C LEU A 63 -2.98 -5.68 -0.24
N ASP A 64 -3.19 -5.31 1.01
CA ASP A 64 -3.41 -6.22 2.13
C ASP A 64 -4.91 -6.59 2.21
N MET A 65 -5.40 -7.19 1.13
CA MET A 65 -6.80 -7.59 0.93
C MET A 65 -7.22 -8.79 1.78
N LYS A 66 -6.25 -9.47 2.43
CA LYS A 66 -6.47 -10.66 3.27
C LYS A 66 -7.39 -11.69 2.62
N LEU A 67 -7.16 -11.99 1.34
CA LEU A 67 -7.92 -13.01 0.61
C LEU A 67 -7.78 -14.34 1.35
N LEU A 68 -8.90 -14.84 1.88
CA LEU A 68 -8.98 -16.07 2.67
C LEU A 68 -10.09 -16.94 2.10
N ASP A 69 -9.75 -17.70 1.05
CA ASP A 69 -10.65 -18.61 0.34
C ASP A 69 -9.82 -19.76 -0.27
N ILE A 70 -10.47 -20.74 -0.90
CA ILE A 70 -9.77 -21.78 -1.68
C ILE A 70 -9.01 -21.15 -2.85
N GLY A 71 -7.90 -21.78 -3.27
CA GLY A 71 -7.00 -21.22 -4.29
C GLY A 71 -7.70 -20.77 -5.57
N ASN A 72 -8.60 -21.62 -6.11
CA ASN A 72 -9.35 -21.30 -7.33
C ASN A 72 -10.24 -20.04 -7.21
N THR A 73 -10.75 -19.74 -6.00
CA THR A 73 -11.55 -18.52 -5.79
C THR A 73 -10.63 -17.30 -5.69
N VAL A 74 -9.52 -17.42 -4.95
CA VAL A 74 -8.52 -16.34 -4.80
C VAL A 74 -7.92 -15.94 -6.14
N GLU A 75 -7.62 -16.90 -7.02
CA GLU A 75 -7.07 -16.64 -8.37
C GLU A 75 -8.02 -15.84 -9.29
N ARG A 76 -9.33 -15.85 -9.01
CA ARG A 76 -10.35 -15.16 -9.81
C ARG A 76 -10.72 -13.76 -9.28
N ALA A 77 -10.23 -13.41 -8.08
CA ALA A 77 -10.58 -12.18 -7.37
C ALA A 77 -9.85 -10.94 -7.93
#